data_AF-A0A842SYY5-F1
#
_entry.id   AF-A0A842SYY5-F1
#
_cell.length_a   1.000
_cell.length_b   1.000
_cell.length_c   1.000
_cell.angle_alpha   90.00
_cell.angle_beta   90.00
_cell.angle_gamma   90.00
#
_symmetry.space_group_name_H-M   'P 1'
#
loop_
_entity.id
_entity.type
_entity.pdbx_description
1 polymer ?
#
loop_
_entity_poly.entity_id
_entity_poly.type
_entity_poly.pdbx_seq_one_letter_code
_entity_poly.pdbx_strand_id
1 'polypeptide(L)'
;MGKKYYCSKCEYYHHRGKVYENHKKYKTYPPDEEGGGTDNEDSEKNGVSIMSSTSKATQANGTGLRNINLSGGLFTENIVLRLREDPEKLEIGKIDSFLEKDSEKKPKQFKEERRELYEWCRDKWDSITTKLEDWTEDDIIQKWLIPFFSQFGYELEPFEFGKTKLDSDSPLAGFQIKYQSKGHINPYFHFVGIDEDFEVKIDTNPNKGTHHGVCQQFINRVPEVKWLFLSNGRILRLLTEYYHTYSKGYVEFDLENILANRDVKEFDAM
;
A
#
# COMPACT_ATOMS: atom_id res chain seq x y z
N MET A 1 -19.00 -8.90 -10.14
CA MET A 1 -18.83 -7.58 -9.48
C MET A 1 -18.95 -7.77 -7.97
N GLY A 2 -17.86 -7.60 -7.22
CA GLY A 2 -17.93 -7.59 -5.76
C GLY A 2 -18.77 -6.40 -5.26
N LYS A 3 -19.53 -6.58 -4.18
CA LYS A 3 -20.33 -5.49 -3.60
C LYS A 3 -19.38 -4.44 -3.00
N LYS A 4 -19.50 -3.19 -3.44
CA LYS A 4 -18.80 -2.03 -2.87
C LYS A 4 -19.60 -1.43 -1.71
N TYR A 5 -18.92 -0.88 -0.72
CA TYR A 5 -19.52 -0.24 0.46
C TYR A 5 -18.88 1.11 0.70
N TYR A 6 -19.69 2.17 0.69
CA TYR A 6 -19.24 3.49 1.05
C TYR A 6 -19.13 3.63 2.58
N CYS A 7 -18.01 4.14 3.06
CA CYS A 7 -17.80 4.55 4.44
C CYS A 7 -17.85 6.07 4.55
N SER A 8 -18.77 6.59 5.35
CA SER A 8 -18.93 8.03 5.59
C SER A 8 -17.82 8.64 6.46
N LYS A 9 -17.03 7.84 7.18
CA LYS A 9 -15.98 8.34 8.08
C LYS A 9 -14.69 8.69 7.34
N CYS A 10 -14.35 7.93 6.31
CA CYS A 10 -13.22 8.19 5.41
C CYS A 10 -13.66 8.66 4.01
N GLU A 11 -14.98 8.85 3.83
CA GLU A 11 -15.62 9.24 2.57
C GLU A 11 -15.22 8.35 1.37
N TYR A 12 -15.08 7.04 1.59
CA TYR A 12 -14.44 6.13 0.62
C TYR A 12 -15.20 4.83 0.35
N TYR A 13 -15.03 4.25 -0.83
CA TYR A 13 -15.60 2.95 -1.21
C TYR A 13 -14.65 1.81 -0.87
N HIS A 14 -15.06 0.96 0.07
CA HIS A 14 -14.37 -0.29 0.40
C HIS A 14 -14.98 -1.47 -0.34
N HIS A 15 -14.13 -2.43 -0.69
CA HIS A 15 -14.55 -3.74 -1.16
C HIS A 15 -14.76 -4.69 0.03
N ARG A 16 -15.72 -5.62 -0.08
CA ARG A 16 -15.96 -6.64 0.96
C ARG A 16 -14.68 -7.48 1.14
N GLY A 17 -14.09 -7.48 2.34
CA GLY A 17 -12.84 -8.15 2.70
C GLY A 17 -12.36 -7.77 4.12
N LYS A 18 -11.20 -8.27 4.57
CA LYS A 18 -10.66 -7.98 5.93
C LYS A 18 -10.44 -6.49 6.19
N VAL A 19 -10.09 -5.69 5.17
CA VAL A 19 -9.96 -4.24 5.26
C VAL A 19 -11.29 -3.59 5.68
N TYR A 20 -12.41 -4.03 5.10
CA TYR A 20 -13.75 -3.60 5.51
C TYR A 20 -14.11 -4.05 6.93
N GLU A 21 -13.81 -5.30 7.31
CA GLU A 21 -14.11 -5.80 8.66
C GLU A 21 -13.26 -5.11 9.75
N ASN A 22 -11.99 -4.78 9.45
CA ASN A 22 -11.16 -3.96 10.31
C ASN A 22 -11.66 -2.51 10.40
N HIS A 23 -12.21 -1.96 9.32
CA HIS A 23 -12.84 -0.63 9.32
C HIS A 23 -14.14 -0.60 10.15
N LYS A 24 -14.91 -1.69 10.15
CA LYS A 24 -16.11 -1.89 10.98
C LYS A 24 -15.84 -1.92 12.49
N LYS A 25 -14.68 -2.43 12.92
CA LYS A 25 -14.32 -2.55 14.35
C LYS A 25 -14.30 -1.21 15.10
N TYR A 26 -14.21 -0.09 14.38
CA TYR A 26 -14.22 1.27 14.95
C TYR A 26 -15.58 1.96 14.88
N LYS A 27 -16.68 1.22 14.68
CA LYS A 27 -18.05 1.74 14.81
C LYS A 27 -18.43 1.87 16.30
N THR A 28 -18.38 3.09 16.82
CA THR A 28 -19.31 3.50 17.88
C THR A 28 -20.58 3.98 17.19
N TYR A 29 -21.72 3.39 17.55
CA TYR A 29 -23.05 3.70 17.00
C TYR A 29 -23.36 5.20 17.03
N PRO A 30 -23.94 5.80 15.98
CA PRO A 30 -24.70 7.04 16.15
C PRO A 30 -26.00 6.74 16.93
N PRO A 31 -26.49 7.67 17.76
CA PRO A 31 -27.75 7.49 18.47
C PRO A 31 -28.91 7.45 17.47
N ASP A 32 -29.89 6.61 17.77
CA ASP A 32 -31.11 6.42 16.98
C ASP A 32 -31.88 7.74 16.80
N GLU A 33 -32.25 8.08 15.56
CA GLU A 33 -33.32 9.04 15.29
C GLU A 33 -34.64 8.27 15.17
N GLU A 34 -35.35 8.11 16.28
CA GLU A 34 -36.80 7.91 16.27
C GLU A 34 -37.48 9.22 16.65
N GLY A 35 -38.39 9.67 15.78
CA GLY A 35 -39.05 10.96 15.88
C GLY A 35 -40.26 11.01 16.81
N GLY A 36 -40.73 12.24 17.01
CA GLY A 36 -42.15 12.55 17.24
C GLY A 36 -42.58 12.72 18.70
N GLY A 37 -42.58 13.97 19.17
CA GLY A 37 -43.25 14.35 20.40
C GLY A 37 -43.20 15.86 20.61
N THR A 38 -44.28 16.54 20.25
CA THR A 38 -44.56 17.95 20.56
C THR A 38 -44.72 18.16 22.06
N ASP A 39 -44.27 19.31 22.59
CA ASP A 39 -45.09 20.19 23.44
C ASP A 39 -44.38 21.55 23.69
N ASN A 40 -45.20 22.59 23.73
CA ASN A 40 -44.85 24.00 23.94
C ASN A 40 -44.44 24.29 25.40
N GLU A 41 -43.59 25.30 25.62
CA GLU A 41 -43.92 26.48 26.45
C GLU A 41 -42.80 27.53 26.50
N ASP A 42 -43.23 28.78 26.63
CA ASP A 42 -42.51 30.05 26.57
C ASP A 42 -41.46 30.29 27.68
N SER A 43 -40.39 31.05 27.38
CA SER A 43 -40.14 32.38 27.99
C SER A 43 -38.73 32.96 27.74
N GLU A 44 -38.75 34.14 27.11
CA GLU A 44 -37.95 35.36 27.29
C GLU A 44 -36.41 35.37 27.50
N LYS A 45 -35.77 36.00 26.49
CA LYS A 45 -34.81 37.13 26.53
C LYS A 45 -33.62 37.06 27.50
N ASN A 46 -32.42 37.03 26.91
CA ASN A 46 -31.50 38.17 26.96
C ASN A 46 -30.38 38.05 25.93
N GLY A 47 -30.14 39.13 25.19
CA GLY A 47 -29.16 39.19 24.13
C GLY A 47 -27.74 39.46 24.62
N VAL A 48 -26.77 38.91 23.88
CA VAL A 48 -25.48 39.56 23.63
C VAL A 48 -25.09 39.24 22.19
N SER A 49 -24.97 40.30 21.39
CA SER A 49 -24.48 40.28 20.03
C SER A 49 -22.95 40.07 20.05
N ILE A 50 -22.48 38.96 19.49
CA ILE A 50 -21.07 38.79 19.13
C ILE A 50 -21.02 38.48 17.64
N MET A 51 -20.48 39.43 16.88
CA MET A 51 -20.16 39.28 15.46
C MET A 51 -19.21 38.10 15.29
N SER A 52 -19.67 37.02 14.67
CA SER A 52 -18.84 35.93 14.20
C SER A 52 -18.84 35.98 12.68
N SER A 53 -17.68 36.34 12.15
CA SER A 53 -17.36 36.39 10.73
C SER A 53 -17.78 35.11 10.01
N THR A 54 -18.68 35.25 9.03
CA THR A 54 -18.91 34.26 7.99
C THR A 54 -17.62 34.03 7.19
N SER A 55 -16.81 33.06 7.62
CA SER A 55 -15.84 32.41 6.74
C SER A 55 -16.61 31.43 5.87
N LYS A 56 -16.76 31.76 4.59
CA LYS A 56 -17.22 30.82 3.56
C LYS A 56 -16.44 29.53 3.72
N ALA A 57 -17.16 28.43 3.95
CA ALA A 57 -16.62 27.08 3.90
C ALA A 57 -16.10 26.85 2.48
N THR A 58 -14.79 27.00 2.30
CA THR A 58 -14.08 26.43 1.16
C THR A 58 -14.08 24.92 1.39
N GLN A 59 -14.79 24.18 0.55
CA GLN A 59 -14.71 22.72 0.50
C GLN A 59 -13.24 22.30 0.38
N ALA A 60 -12.75 21.58 1.39
CA ALA A 60 -11.42 20.99 1.36
C ALA A 60 -11.45 19.79 0.41
N ASN A 61 -11.01 19.99 -0.83
CA ASN A 61 -10.69 18.88 -1.74
C ASN A 61 -9.51 18.10 -1.15
N GLY A 62 -9.67 16.79 -0.91
CA GLY A 62 -8.73 15.94 -0.16
C GLY A 62 -7.27 16.04 -0.63
N THR A 63 -6.39 16.50 0.27
CA THR A 63 -4.99 16.87 -0.02
C THR A 63 -3.95 15.80 0.34
N GLY A 64 -4.33 14.70 1.02
CA GLY A 64 -3.40 13.67 1.50
C GLY A 64 -3.24 12.47 0.57
N LEU A 65 -2.29 11.59 0.88
CA LEU A 65 -2.19 10.24 0.29
C LEU A 65 -3.30 9.36 0.87
N ARG A 66 -4.02 8.62 0.01
CA ARG A 66 -5.21 7.84 0.39
C ARG A 66 -4.92 6.35 0.49
N ASN A 67 -4.15 5.83 -0.46
CA ASN A 67 -3.81 4.42 -0.60
C ASN A 67 -2.28 4.20 -0.57
N ILE A 68 -1.51 5.22 -0.15
CA ILE A 68 -0.06 5.14 0.07
C ILE A 68 0.23 5.49 1.53
N ASN A 69 0.78 4.53 2.27
CA ASN A 69 1.20 4.71 3.66
C ASN A 69 2.73 4.82 3.73
N LEU A 70 3.21 5.84 4.44
CA LEU A 70 4.64 6.08 4.65
C LEU A 70 4.98 5.88 6.12
N SER A 71 6.11 5.23 6.39
CA SER A 71 6.64 5.09 7.74
C SER A 71 8.14 5.22 7.79
N GLY A 72 8.64 5.72 8.92
CA GLY A 72 10.06 5.82 9.20
C GLY A 72 10.82 6.90 8.42
N GLY A 73 10.12 7.73 7.64
CA GLY A 73 10.70 8.87 6.93
C GLY A 73 11.57 8.50 5.72
N LEU A 74 11.42 7.29 5.17
CA LEU A 74 12.12 6.88 3.94
C LEU A 74 11.81 7.84 2.78
N PHE A 75 10.54 8.21 2.67
CA PHE A 75 10.05 9.28 1.81
C PHE A 75 9.17 10.19 2.64
N THR A 76 9.22 11.49 2.36
CA THR A 76 8.27 12.44 2.96
C THR A 76 6.96 12.41 2.17
N GLU A 77 5.83 12.60 2.87
CA GLU A 77 4.52 12.70 2.22
C GLU A 77 4.52 13.76 1.11
N ASN A 78 5.18 14.89 1.33
CA ASN A 78 5.28 15.95 0.34
C ASN A 78 6.01 15.52 -0.95
N ILE A 79 7.05 14.68 -0.85
CA ILE A 79 7.73 14.15 -2.06
C ILE A 79 6.78 13.24 -2.84
N VAL A 80 6.07 12.35 -2.15
CA VAL A 80 5.14 11.41 -2.81
C VAL A 80 3.93 12.14 -3.40
N LEU A 81 3.39 13.14 -2.70
CA LEU A 81 2.34 14.02 -3.24
C LEU A 81 2.79 14.75 -4.50
N ARG A 82 4.05 15.19 -4.54
CA ARG A 82 4.61 15.83 -5.75
C ARG A 82 4.82 14.85 -6.89
N LEU A 83 5.30 13.63 -6.61
CA LEU A 83 5.39 12.55 -7.62
C LEU A 83 4.01 12.21 -8.18
N ARG A 84 2.98 12.19 -7.32
CA ARG A 84 1.59 11.94 -7.67
C ARG A 84 0.98 13.01 -8.57
N GLU A 85 1.19 14.29 -8.25
CA GLU A 85 0.54 15.39 -8.97
C GLU A 85 1.29 15.82 -10.24
N ASP A 86 2.61 15.90 -10.18
CA ASP A 86 3.44 16.37 -11.30
C ASP A 86 4.90 15.92 -11.13
N PRO A 87 5.23 14.66 -11.50
CA PRO A 87 6.56 14.09 -11.27
C PRO A 87 7.65 14.84 -12.04
N GLU A 88 7.35 15.47 -13.17
CA GLU A 88 8.29 16.23 -13.99
C GLU A 88 8.86 17.48 -13.29
N LYS A 89 8.15 17.99 -12.26
CA LYS A 89 8.62 19.10 -11.42
C LYS A 89 9.67 18.69 -10.41
N LEU A 90 9.80 17.39 -10.13
CA LEU A 90 10.85 16.85 -9.27
C LEU A 90 12.00 16.36 -10.14
N GLU A 91 13.23 16.70 -9.77
CA GLU A 91 14.40 16.18 -10.47
C GLU A 91 14.39 14.65 -10.51
N ILE A 92 14.10 14.00 -9.38
CA ILE A 92 13.98 12.53 -9.27
C ILE A 92 12.76 11.94 -9.99
N GLY A 93 11.77 12.75 -10.33
CA GLY A 93 10.53 12.30 -10.98
C GLY A 93 10.53 12.55 -12.49
N LYS A 94 11.54 13.26 -13.00
CA LYS A 94 11.73 13.45 -14.44
C LYS A 94 11.98 12.10 -15.08
N ILE A 95 11.31 11.87 -16.19
CA ILE A 95 11.50 10.66 -16.98
C ILE A 95 12.96 10.43 -17.37
N ASP A 96 13.70 11.50 -17.66
CA ASP A 96 15.11 11.47 -18.03
C ASP A 96 15.99 10.87 -16.93
N SER A 97 15.55 10.88 -15.67
CA SER A 97 16.24 10.23 -14.55
C SER A 97 16.11 8.70 -14.55
N PHE A 98 15.17 8.15 -15.32
CA PHE A 98 14.93 6.71 -15.47
C PHE A 98 15.37 6.16 -16.82
N LEU A 99 15.67 7.02 -17.79
CA LEU A 99 16.17 6.61 -19.10
C LEU A 99 17.66 6.26 -19.01
N GLU A 100 18.04 5.10 -19.54
CA GLU A 100 19.44 4.83 -19.81
C GLU A 100 19.99 5.88 -20.79
N LYS A 101 21.27 6.23 -20.62
CA LYS A 101 21.91 7.31 -21.40
C LYS A 101 21.80 7.13 -22.92
N ASP A 102 21.62 5.89 -23.38
CA ASP A 102 21.54 5.52 -24.79
C ASP A 102 20.13 5.09 -25.23
N SER A 103 19.09 5.41 -24.44
CA SER A 103 17.71 5.07 -24.78
C SER A 103 17.18 5.92 -25.94
N GLU A 104 16.73 5.27 -27.01
CA GLU A 104 16.01 5.94 -28.11
C GLU A 104 14.54 6.27 -27.76
N LYS A 105 14.06 5.83 -26.60
CA LYS A 105 12.66 5.98 -26.20
C LYS A 105 12.33 7.46 -25.93
N LYS A 106 11.29 7.95 -26.61
CA LYS A 106 10.79 9.31 -26.41
C LYS A 106 9.86 9.38 -25.20
N PRO A 107 9.76 10.54 -24.50
CA PRO A 107 8.88 10.70 -23.35
C PRO A 107 7.41 10.34 -23.59
N LYS A 108 6.93 10.55 -24.82
CA LYS A 108 5.55 10.16 -25.20
C LYS A 108 5.33 8.65 -25.12
N GLN A 109 6.31 7.85 -25.55
CA GLN A 109 6.21 6.39 -25.55
C GLN A 109 6.12 5.85 -24.12
N PHE A 110 6.87 6.44 -23.18
CA PHE A 110 6.79 6.04 -21.76
C PHE A 110 5.44 6.38 -21.12
N LYS A 111 4.83 7.52 -21.49
CA LYS A 111 3.48 7.86 -21.04
C LYS A 111 2.44 6.87 -21.58
N GLU A 112 2.60 6.42 -22.82
CA GLU A 112 1.76 5.40 -23.44
C GLU A 112 1.97 4.03 -22.74
N GLU A 113 3.22 3.60 -22.53
CA GLU A 113 3.58 2.38 -21.81
C GLU A 113 3.02 2.37 -20.38
N ARG A 114 3.12 3.50 -19.65
CA ARG A 114 2.55 3.63 -18.31
C ARG A 114 1.03 3.47 -18.29
N ARG A 115 0.34 4.06 -19.27
CA ARG A 115 -1.11 3.92 -19.41
C ARG A 115 -1.49 2.47 -19.69
N GLU A 116 -0.78 1.80 -20.59
CA GLU A 116 -1.01 0.40 -20.94
C GLU A 116 -0.76 -0.53 -19.75
N LEU A 117 0.31 -0.27 -18.98
CA LEU A 117 0.62 -0.94 -17.72
C LEU A 117 -0.53 -0.81 -16.72
N TYR A 118 -1.03 0.41 -16.52
CA TYR A 118 -2.16 0.66 -15.63
C TYR A 118 -3.44 -0.07 -16.08
N GLU A 119 -3.75 -0.01 -17.37
CA GLU A 119 -4.91 -0.70 -17.96
C GLU A 119 -4.80 -2.22 -17.75
N TRP A 120 -3.62 -2.80 -17.98
CA TRP A 120 -3.36 -4.21 -17.72
C TRP A 120 -3.56 -4.56 -16.23
N CYS A 121 -2.98 -3.78 -15.32
CA CYS A 121 -3.09 -4.02 -13.88
C CYS A 121 -4.54 -3.99 -13.41
N ARG A 122 -5.31 -3.01 -13.90
CA ARG A 122 -6.74 -2.85 -13.62
C ARG A 122 -7.54 -4.05 -14.13
N ASP A 123 -7.36 -4.42 -15.39
CA ASP A 123 -8.14 -5.48 -16.02
C ASP A 123 -7.80 -6.84 -15.40
N LYS A 124 -6.52 -7.05 -15.09
CA LYS A 124 -6.06 -8.23 -14.35
C LYS A 124 -6.68 -8.26 -12.95
N TRP A 125 -6.65 -7.18 -12.20
CA TRP A 125 -7.26 -7.09 -10.87
C TRP A 125 -8.76 -7.43 -10.91
N ASP A 126 -9.51 -6.83 -11.84
CA ASP A 126 -10.93 -7.09 -12.02
C ASP A 126 -11.21 -8.57 -12.34
N SER A 127 -10.32 -9.22 -13.09
CA SER A 127 -10.47 -10.64 -13.44
C SER A 127 -10.22 -11.61 -12.27
N ILE A 128 -9.40 -11.20 -11.29
CA ILE A 128 -8.99 -12.07 -10.17
C ILE A 128 -9.76 -11.79 -8.89
N THR A 129 -10.25 -10.55 -8.66
CA THR A 129 -10.79 -10.09 -7.38
C THR A 129 -11.92 -10.98 -6.83
N THR A 130 -12.77 -11.55 -7.68
CA THR A 130 -13.89 -12.39 -7.24
C THR A 130 -13.47 -13.78 -6.74
N LYS A 131 -12.25 -14.21 -7.03
CA LYS A 131 -11.71 -15.54 -6.68
C LYS A 131 -10.55 -15.44 -5.68
N LEU A 132 -10.11 -14.22 -5.39
CA LEU A 132 -8.85 -13.95 -4.72
C LEU A 132 -8.84 -14.49 -3.28
N GLU A 133 -10.01 -14.54 -2.62
CA GLU A 133 -10.15 -15.11 -1.28
C GLU A 133 -10.05 -16.64 -1.24
N ASP A 134 -10.28 -17.32 -2.37
CA ASP A 134 -10.18 -18.77 -2.50
C ASP A 134 -8.77 -19.22 -2.93
N TRP A 135 -7.87 -18.29 -3.21
CA TRP A 135 -6.54 -18.58 -3.73
C TRP A 135 -5.57 -18.98 -2.62
N THR A 136 -4.78 -20.01 -2.89
CA THR A 136 -3.61 -20.34 -2.07
C THR A 136 -2.52 -19.28 -2.21
N GLU A 137 -1.50 -19.30 -1.33
CA GLU A 137 -0.32 -18.45 -1.48
C GLU A 137 0.33 -18.61 -2.86
N ASP A 138 0.50 -19.86 -3.32
CA ASP A 138 1.08 -20.15 -4.63
C ASP A 138 0.21 -19.61 -5.78
N ASP A 139 -1.12 -19.66 -5.65
CA ASP A 139 -2.02 -19.07 -6.63
C ASP A 139 -1.84 -17.55 -6.74
N ILE A 140 -1.73 -16.85 -5.59
CA ILE A 140 -1.48 -15.40 -5.55
C ILE A 140 -0.14 -15.07 -6.21
N ILE A 141 0.90 -15.83 -5.89
CA ILE A 141 2.23 -15.62 -6.44
C ILE A 141 2.22 -15.83 -7.96
N GLN A 142 1.76 -16.99 -8.43
CA GLN A 142 1.89 -17.40 -9.83
C GLN A 142 0.89 -16.68 -10.75
N LYS A 143 -0.33 -16.41 -10.26
CA LYS A 143 -1.41 -15.87 -11.11
C LYS A 143 -1.54 -14.35 -11.01
N TRP A 144 -0.98 -13.73 -9.97
CA TRP A 144 -1.06 -12.28 -9.75
C TRP A 144 0.30 -11.61 -9.62
N LEU A 145 1.09 -11.91 -8.58
CA LEU A 145 2.30 -11.14 -8.25
C LEU A 145 3.42 -11.28 -9.27
N ILE A 146 3.74 -12.49 -9.73
CA ILE A 146 4.74 -12.69 -10.79
C ILE A 146 4.31 -11.94 -12.07
N PRO A 147 3.09 -12.14 -12.61
CA PRO A 147 2.61 -11.37 -13.75
C PRO A 147 2.67 -9.85 -13.55
N PHE A 148 2.29 -9.37 -12.36
CA PHE A 148 2.34 -7.95 -11.99
C PHE A 148 3.77 -7.41 -12.10
N PHE A 149 4.74 -8.01 -11.40
CA PHE A 149 6.13 -7.54 -11.43
C PHE A 149 6.79 -7.69 -12.81
N SER A 150 6.39 -8.68 -13.61
CA SER A 150 6.85 -8.78 -15.00
C SER A 150 6.42 -7.60 -15.85
N GLN A 151 5.27 -6.96 -15.58
CA GLN A 151 4.90 -5.73 -16.28
C GLN A 151 5.81 -4.54 -15.94
N PHE A 152 6.43 -4.54 -14.74
CA PHE A 152 7.42 -3.56 -14.32
C PHE A 152 8.85 -3.95 -14.76
N GLY A 153 9.00 -4.95 -15.63
CA GLY A 153 10.28 -5.40 -16.15
C GLY A 153 11.06 -6.33 -15.24
N TYR A 154 10.47 -6.81 -14.14
CA TYR A 154 11.13 -7.76 -13.25
C TYR A 154 10.80 -9.21 -13.65
N GLU A 155 11.83 -9.94 -14.08
CA GLU A 155 11.79 -11.40 -14.16
C GLU A 155 12.16 -11.98 -12.79
N LEU A 156 11.23 -12.68 -12.14
CA LEU A 156 11.47 -13.26 -10.83
C LEU A 156 12.03 -14.68 -10.97
N GLU A 157 13.08 -15.00 -10.22
CA GLU A 157 13.61 -16.36 -10.11
C GLU A 157 13.63 -16.82 -8.64
N PRO A 158 13.47 -18.13 -8.37
CA PRO A 158 13.58 -18.66 -7.03
C PRO A 158 14.91 -18.31 -6.39
N PHE A 159 14.86 -17.85 -5.15
CA PHE A 159 16.03 -17.53 -4.34
C PHE A 159 16.08 -18.47 -3.15
N GLU A 160 17.22 -19.12 -2.95
CA GLU A 160 17.52 -19.84 -1.72
C GLU A 160 18.65 -19.11 -1.01
N PHE A 161 18.30 -18.36 0.04
CA PHE A 161 19.33 -17.77 0.89
C PHE A 161 20.15 -18.90 1.53
N GLY A 162 21.47 -18.85 1.33
CA GLY A 162 22.40 -19.92 1.67
C GLY A 162 22.16 -20.49 3.07
N LYS A 163 22.20 -21.83 3.17
CA LYS A 163 22.09 -22.67 4.39
C LYS A 163 23.13 -22.37 5.49
N THR A 164 23.75 -21.20 5.46
CA THR A 164 24.91 -20.83 6.27
C THR A 164 24.46 -20.38 7.65
N LYS A 165 24.32 -21.37 8.56
CA LYS A 165 24.34 -21.24 10.02
C LYS A 165 23.74 -19.94 10.57
N LEU A 166 22.47 -19.69 10.28
CA LEU A 166 21.69 -18.89 11.21
C LEU A 166 21.60 -19.71 12.50
N ASP A 167 21.90 -19.07 13.63
CA ASP A 167 21.74 -19.72 14.93
C ASP A 167 20.29 -20.19 15.06
N SER A 168 20.04 -21.30 15.76
CA SER A 168 18.67 -21.84 15.89
C SER A 168 17.70 -20.84 16.50
N ASP A 169 18.25 -19.90 17.27
CA ASP A 169 17.52 -18.86 17.99
C ASP A 169 17.39 -17.56 17.16
N SER A 170 17.94 -17.53 15.95
CA SER A 170 17.79 -16.41 15.03
C SER A 170 16.32 -16.29 14.59
N PRO A 171 15.72 -15.09 14.58
CA PRO A 171 14.39 -14.88 14.00
C PRO A 171 14.32 -15.19 12.49
N LEU A 172 15.50 -15.24 11.85
CA LEU A 172 15.65 -15.64 10.44
C LEU A 172 15.73 -17.17 10.27
N ALA A 173 15.85 -17.95 11.36
CA ALA A 173 15.92 -19.41 11.29
C ALA A 173 14.62 -19.97 10.71
N GLY A 174 14.73 -20.57 9.53
CA GLY A 174 13.58 -21.11 8.78
C GLY A 174 12.79 -20.06 7.99
N PHE A 175 13.16 -18.77 8.04
CA PHE A 175 12.59 -17.75 7.15
C PHE A 175 13.36 -17.74 5.83
N GLN A 176 12.63 -17.80 4.72
CA GLN A 176 13.20 -17.79 3.39
C GLN A 176 12.50 -16.76 2.52
N ILE A 177 13.27 -15.78 2.05
CA ILE A 177 12.88 -14.98 0.89
C ILE A 177 12.93 -15.90 -0.31
N LYS A 178 11.80 -15.96 -1.02
CA LYS A 178 11.57 -16.99 -2.03
C LYS A 178 12.02 -16.57 -3.42
N TYR A 179 12.16 -15.26 -3.67
CA TYR A 179 12.44 -14.76 -5.01
C TYR A 179 13.44 -13.61 -5.01
N GLN A 180 14.19 -13.53 -6.10
CA GLN A 180 15.03 -12.39 -6.47
C GLN A 180 14.77 -11.98 -7.92
N SER A 181 15.19 -10.78 -8.28
CA SER A 181 15.18 -10.35 -9.68
C SER A 181 16.29 -11.08 -10.45
N LYS A 182 15.93 -11.78 -11.51
CA LYS A 182 16.87 -12.47 -12.38
C LYS A 182 17.82 -11.47 -13.04
N GLY A 183 19.12 -11.76 -12.99
CA GLY A 183 20.16 -10.90 -13.59
C GLY A 183 20.44 -9.60 -12.81
N HIS A 184 19.81 -9.38 -11.66
CA HIS A 184 20.02 -8.20 -10.82
C HIS A 184 20.24 -8.59 -9.35
N ILE A 185 21.08 -7.85 -8.63
CA ILE A 185 21.31 -8.08 -7.19
C ILE A 185 20.11 -7.59 -6.35
N ASN A 186 19.25 -6.73 -6.91
CA ASN A 186 18.07 -6.16 -6.26
C ASN A 186 16.97 -5.89 -7.29
N PRO A 187 15.68 -5.84 -6.89
CA PRO A 187 15.17 -6.10 -5.54
C PRO A 187 14.96 -7.60 -5.26
N TYR A 188 14.78 -7.92 -3.98
CA TYR A 188 14.29 -9.22 -3.52
C TYR A 188 12.78 -9.18 -3.26
N PHE A 189 12.13 -10.34 -3.21
CA PHE A 189 10.69 -10.41 -3.03
C PHE A 189 10.29 -11.48 -2.01
N HIS A 190 9.50 -11.06 -1.02
CA HIS A 190 8.83 -11.93 -0.06
C HIS A 190 7.32 -11.84 -0.25
N PHE A 191 6.69 -12.97 -0.55
CA PHE A 191 5.26 -13.06 -0.75
C PHE A 191 4.64 -13.99 0.27
N VAL A 192 3.42 -13.64 0.68
CA VAL A 192 2.65 -14.34 1.71
C VAL A 192 1.20 -14.49 1.25
N GLY A 193 0.43 -15.35 1.92
CA GLY A 193 -1.00 -15.52 1.64
C GLY A 193 -1.81 -14.22 1.77
N ILE A 194 -2.92 -14.09 1.03
CA ILE A 194 -3.72 -12.85 0.92
C ILE A 194 -4.24 -12.30 2.24
N ASP A 195 -4.40 -13.20 3.19
CA ASP A 195 -5.04 -12.97 4.46
C ASP A 195 -4.05 -12.68 5.59
N GLU A 196 -2.75 -12.73 5.28
CA GLU A 196 -1.63 -12.44 6.16
C GLU A 196 -1.48 -10.93 6.37
N ASP A 197 -1.27 -10.55 7.63
CA ASP A 197 -1.01 -9.18 8.07
C ASP A 197 0.49 -9.05 8.40
N PHE A 198 1.17 -8.05 7.83
CA PHE A 198 2.61 -7.86 7.99
C PHE A 198 3.03 -7.50 9.41
N GLU A 199 2.07 -7.10 10.25
CA GLU A 199 2.26 -6.71 11.64
C GLU A 199 1.92 -7.82 12.64
N VAL A 200 1.30 -8.91 12.18
CA VAL A 200 0.99 -10.07 13.00
C VAL A 200 2.19 -11.02 12.99
N LYS A 201 2.40 -11.71 14.12
CA LYS A 201 3.45 -12.73 14.23
C LYS A 201 3.15 -13.89 13.28
N ILE A 202 4.17 -14.36 12.58
CA ILE A 202 4.08 -15.42 11.56
C ILE A 202 3.58 -16.74 12.18
N ASP A 203 3.85 -16.97 13.46
CA ASP A 203 3.28 -18.07 14.23
C ASP A 203 3.18 -17.73 15.73
N THR A 204 2.75 -18.71 16.53
CA THR A 204 2.69 -18.60 17.99
C THR A 204 4.06 -18.66 18.66
N ASN A 205 5.14 -18.96 17.91
CA ASN A 205 6.48 -18.99 18.47
C ASN A 205 6.92 -17.54 18.75
N PRO A 206 7.20 -17.18 20.01
CA PRO A 206 7.62 -15.83 20.37
C PRO A 206 8.85 -15.35 19.61
N ASN A 207 9.69 -16.29 19.15
CA ASN A 207 10.94 -16.03 18.43
C ASN A 207 10.74 -15.71 16.95
N LYS A 208 9.59 -16.06 16.37
CA LYS A 208 9.28 -15.63 15.01
C LYS A 208 8.65 -14.23 15.06
N GLY A 209 9.31 -13.31 14.37
CA GLY A 209 8.86 -11.93 14.24
C GLY A 209 7.60 -11.81 13.39
N THR A 210 7.23 -10.58 13.07
CA THR A 210 6.21 -10.29 12.05
C THR A 210 6.85 -10.37 10.67
N HIS A 211 6.05 -10.52 9.58
CA HIS A 211 6.60 -10.54 8.22
C HIS A 211 7.48 -9.32 7.93
N HIS A 212 7.03 -8.12 8.33
CA HIS A 212 7.85 -6.91 8.23
C HIS A 212 9.15 -7.02 9.04
N GLY A 213 9.06 -7.43 10.31
CA GLY A 213 10.22 -7.48 11.20
C GLY A 213 11.28 -8.47 10.73
N VAL A 214 10.87 -9.60 10.15
CA VAL A 214 11.80 -10.60 9.63
C VAL A 214 12.43 -10.14 8.31
N CYS A 215 11.66 -9.56 7.39
CA CYS A 215 12.20 -8.92 6.19
C CYS A 215 13.20 -7.80 6.53
N GLN A 216 12.88 -6.94 7.50
CA GLN A 216 13.77 -5.85 7.90
C GLN A 216 15.10 -6.37 8.46
N GLN A 217 15.05 -7.41 9.30
CA GLN A 217 16.25 -8.07 9.81
C GLN A 217 17.10 -8.68 8.70
N PHE A 218 16.46 -9.26 7.68
CA PHE A 218 17.16 -9.80 6.52
C PHE A 218 17.92 -8.70 5.77
N ILE A 219 17.23 -7.62 5.37
CA ILE A 219 17.84 -6.50 4.62
C ILE A 219 19.00 -5.89 5.41
N ASN A 220 18.82 -5.66 6.71
CA ASN A 220 19.86 -5.08 7.57
C ASN A 220 21.06 -6.01 7.79
N ARG A 221 20.90 -7.33 7.62
CA ARG A 221 21.96 -8.32 7.89
C ARG A 221 22.73 -8.73 6.64
N VAL A 222 22.14 -8.60 5.45
CA VAL A 222 22.73 -8.99 4.17
C VAL A 222 23.10 -7.74 3.40
N PRO A 223 24.38 -7.29 3.43
CA PRO A 223 24.79 -6.00 2.89
C PRO A 223 24.47 -5.78 1.41
N GLU A 224 24.39 -6.87 0.64
CA GLU A 224 24.09 -6.88 -0.80
C GLU A 224 22.62 -6.55 -1.09
N VAL A 225 21.73 -6.78 -0.12
CA VAL A 225 20.29 -6.53 -0.24
C VAL A 225 20.01 -5.08 0.11
N LYS A 226 19.56 -4.30 -0.87
CA LYS A 226 19.21 -2.88 -0.72
C LYS A 226 17.72 -2.64 -0.73
N TRP A 227 16.97 -3.47 -1.45
CA TRP A 227 15.55 -3.31 -1.65
C TRP A 227 14.83 -4.65 -1.58
N LEU A 228 13.70 -4.66 -0.88
CA LEU A 228 12.83 -5.83 -0.80
C LEU A 228 11.37 -5.41 -0.93
N PHE A 229 10.63 -6.13 -1.76
CA PHE A 229 9.17 -6.04 -1.80
C PHE A 229 8.55 -7.13 -0.93
N LEU A 230 7.66 -6.71 -0.03
CA LEU A 230 6.78 -7.57 0.77
C LEU A 230 5.35 -7.42 0.27
N SER A 231 4.70 -8.51 -0.13
CA SER A 231 3.32 -8.43 -0.62
C SER A 231 2.47 -9.65 -0.27
N ASN A 232 1.18 -9.40 -0.01
CA ASN A 232 0.12 -10.41 0.08
C ASN A 232 -0.83 -10.36 -1.13
N GLY A 233 -0.48 -9.62 -2.19
CA GLY A 233 -1.34 -9.42 -3.37
C GLY A 233 -2.36 -8.28 -3.24
N ARG A 234 -2.77 -7.89 -2.03
CA ARG A 234 -3.61 -6.70 -1.79
C ARG A 234 -2.76 -5.47 -1.44
N ILE A 235 -1.71 -5.68 -0.66
CA ILE A 235 -0.79 -4.65 -0.19
C ILE A 235 0.59 -4.95 -0.75
N LEU A 236 1.30 -3.92 -1.18
CA LEU A 236 2.70 -3.97 -1.59
C LEU A 236 3.51 -3.03 -0.72
N ARG A 237 4.50 -3.55 0.01
CA ARG A 237 5.37 -2.77 0.88
C ARG A 237 6.81 -2.84 0.38
N LEU A 238 7.40 -1.68 0.11
CA LEU A 238 8.82 -1.51 -0.20
C LEU A 238 9.61 -1.28 1.08
N LEU A 239 10.67 -2.07 1.25
CA LEU A 239 11.58 -2.02 2.37
C LEU A 239 13.01 -1.76 1.89
N THR A 240 13.78 -1.07 2.72
CA THR A 240 15.22 -0.84 2.54
C THR A 240 15.92 -0.92 3.89
N GLU A 241 17.22 -0.70 3.90
CA GLU A 241 18.03 -0.65 5.11
C GLU A 241 17.47 0.39 6.10
N TYR A 242 17.12 -0.07 7.31
CA TYR A 242 16.47 0.78 8.31
C TYR A 242 16.74 0.24 9.73
N TYR A 243 17.49 1.01 10.54
CA TYR A 243 18.01 0.55 11.84
C TYR A 243 17.25 1.08 13.06
N HIS A 244 16.17 1.85 12.89
CA HIS A 244 15.45 2.38 14.04
C HIS A 244 14.67 1.28 14.76
N THR A 245 14.77 1.27 16.08
CA THR A 245 14.16 0.24 16.94
C THR A 245 12.67 0.52 17.24
N TYR A 246 12.25 1.79 17.22
CA TYR A 246 10.92 2.22 17.66
C TYR A 246 9.96 2.55 16.51
N SER A 247 10.48 2.71 15.30
CA SER A 247 9.71 2.99 14.09
C SER A 247 10.01 1.94 13.04
N LYS A 248 9.12 1.82 12.06
CA LYS A 248 9.28 0.94 10.90
C LYS A 248 9.55 1.82 9.69
N GLY A 249 10.49 1.42 8.84
CA GLY A 249 10.80 2.12 7.60
C GLY A 249 10.12 1.43 6.44
N TYR A 250 9.13 2.06 5.81
CA TYR A 250 8.52 1.52 4.61
C TYR A 250 7.77 2.57 3.78
N VAL A 251 7.58 2.23 2.50
CA VAL A 251 6.53 2.78 1.65
C VAL A 251 5.57 1.63 1.35
N GLU A 252 4.28 1.84 1.57
CA GLU A 252 3.26 0.82 1.37
C GLU A 252 2.16 1.33 0.45
N PHE A 253 1.79 0.51 -0.52
CA PHE A 253 0.75 0.76 -1.51
C PHE A 253 -0.38 -0.22 -1.28
N ASP A 254 -1.60 0.29 -1.12
CA ASP A 254 -2.83 -0.50 -1.10
C ASP A 254 -3.29 -0.74 -2.53
N LEU A 255 -2.73 -1.79 -3.16
CA LEU A 255 -3.01 -2.17 -4.54
C LEU A 255 -4.50 -2.44 -4.76
N GLU A 256 -5.17 -3.04 -3.77
CA GLU A 256 -6.61 -3.31 -3.84
C GLU A 256 -7.39 -2.01 -4.05
N ASN A 257 -7.17 -1.00 -3.21
CA ASN A 257 -7.91 0.25 -3.33
C ASN A 257 -7.45 1.12 -4.52
N ILE A 258 -6.15 1.16 -4.83
CA ILE A 258 -5.62 1.84 -6.02
C ILE A 258 -6.31 1.30 -7.28
N LEU A 259 -6.31 -0.02 -7.47
CA LEU A 259 -6.84 -0.64 -8.67
C LEU A 259 -8.36 -0.68 -8.68
N ALA A 260 -9.02 -0.94 -7.56
CA ALA A 260 -10.47 -1.11 -7.53
C ALA A 260 -11.25 0.23 -7.59
N ASN A 261 -10.63 1.32 -7.13
CA ASN A 261 -11.19 2.69 -7.23
C ASN A 261 -10.63 3.49 -8.40
N ARG A 262 -9.80 2.85 -9.24
CA ARG A 262 -9.22 3.45 -10.44
C ARG A 262 -8.40 4.71 -10.12
N ASP A 263 -7.64 4.67 -9.03
CA ASP A 263 -6.83 5.80 -8.59
C ASP A 263 -5.55 5.91 -9.42
N VAL A 264 -5.69 6.42 -10.64
CA VAL A 264 -4.59 6.60 -11.61
C VAL A 264 -3.46 7.43 -10.98
N LYS A 265 -3.81 8.45 -10.19
CA LYS A 265 -2.83 9.34 -9.59
C LYS A 265 -1.91 8.60 -8.63
N GLU A 266 -2.47 7.81 -7.71
CA GLU A 266 -1.64 7.05 -6.78
C GLU A 266 -0.97 5.84 -7.41
N PHE A 267 -1.53 5.29 -8.49
CA PHE A 267 -0.82 4.36 -9.34
C PHE A 267 0.41 5.00 -10.00
N ASP A 268 0.30 6.24 -10.49
CA ASP A 268 1.42 6.98 -11.10
C ASP A 268 2.52 7.32 -10.09
N ALA A 269 2.21 7.34 -8.80
CA ALA A 269 3.18 7.61 -7.73
C ALA A 269 3.94 6.36 -7.26
N MET A 270 3.51 5.16 -7.68
CA MET A 270 4.15 3.86 -7.41
C MET A 270 5.27 3.59 -8.41
#